data_AF-A0A2Z6RN92-F1
#
_entry.id   AF-A0A2Z6RN92-F1
#
_cell.length_a   1.000
_cell.length_b   1.000
_cell.length_c   1.000
_cell.angle_alpha   90.00
_cell.angle_beta   90.00
_cell.angle_gamma   90.00
#
_symmetry.space_group_name_H-M   'P 1'
#
loop_
_entity.id
_entity.type
_entity.pdbx_description
1 polymer ?
#
loop_
_entity_poly.entity_id
_entity_poly.type
_entity_poly.pdbx_seq_one_letter_code
_entity_poly.pdbx_strand_id
1 'polypeptide(L)'
;MQVDRTALICDTLIQSFNTIPNHANDLRPLVSAQLVRKLPVSFCEEKKFPQFAEYIQTNDDECGSNLAKHISCLLTDIFEKQDFDDTSEDMVHWGIDSLIRIPLQIFRESLGGGVLPIEMDRNSKDQGTTTVGNKRPDFLCWINDVLLFKGEEKADAKDFSIAERELEDKFNTFDPLNFGNIQFMLCYAVAGPNLRFYAIDGSPNANPLNRLVPLSNRLDIKNSRDRVSILCMVVNIARIIRTVSGRIPGSIVPIGKRMKLEKSTITFFDDSVEKMVPLKDLPYGNDDGRVAFLLTVYNCAKGHPGLIQIKKGGGPKIRNRGTYRVVFETRGRNFQLNNENEAREMARSVLTGLAWLHENDYVHCDIRLPNIVFVPDVEDYKYILIDFEHSNISGFSPSELLRDWDGRTLNKKNKYTKQSDLYQLGKMLRNLNIVNSRVGNEFLDGLSNKRISSNNLLNHEWFG
;
A
#
# COMPACT_ATOMS: atom_id res chain seq x y z
N MET A 1 40.07 11.54 -13.39
CA MET A 1 38.77 10.86 -13.22
C MET A 1 37.89 11.85 -12.46
N GLN A 2 36.88 12.44 -13.10
CA GLN A 2 36.01 13.43 -12.45
C GLN A 2 35.18 12.70 -11.38
N VAL A 3 35.22 13.17 -10.14
CA VAL A 3 34.46 12.58 -9.03
C VAL A 3 32.98 12.89 -9.25
N ASP A 4 32.12 11.88 -9.27
CA ASP A 4 30.67 12.10 -9.34
C ASP A 4 30.17 12.75 -8.04
N ARG A 5 29.80 14.04 -8.13
CA ARG A 5 29.30 14.82 -6.99
C ARG A 5 27.78 14.74 -6.82
N THR A 6 27.08 13.84 -7.51
CA THR A 6 25.61 13.75 -7.48
C THR A 6 25.06 13.71 -6.05
N ALA A 7 25.64 12.90 -5.16
CA ALA A 7 25.19 12.79 -3.76
C ALA A 7 25.27 14.14 -3.00
N LEU A 8 26.39 14.86 -3.10
CA LEU A 8 26.57 16.16 -2.43
C LEU A 8 25.56 17.21 -2.94
N ILE A 9 25.35 17.23 -4.25
CA ILE A 9 24.40 18.14 -4.90
C ILE A 9 22.98 17.83 -4.44
N CYS A 10 22.60 16.54 -4.45
CA CYS A 10 21.29 16.09 -4.01
C CYS A 10 21.04 16.44 -2.54
N ASP A 11 21.99 16.15 -1.64
CA ASP A 11 21.83 16.41 -0.21
C ASP A 11 21.59 17.90 0.07
N THR A 12 22.30 18.77 -0.64
CA THR A 12 22.15 20.23 -0.54
C THR A 12 20.83 20.71 -1.13
N LEU A 13 20.43 20.22 -2.30
CA LEU A 13 19.18 20.62 -2.96
C LEU A 13 17.95 20.22 -2.15
N ILE A 14 17.95 19.02 -1.59
CA ILE A 14 16.78 18.47 -0.90
C ILE A 14 16.85 18.62 0.62
N GLN A 15 17.54 19.64 1.13
CA GLN A 15 17.54 19.97 2.56
C GLN A 15 16.11 20.20 3.07
N SER A 16 15.81 19.63 4.24
CA SER A 16 14.50 19.74 4.89
C SER A 16 14.09 21.20 5.09
N PHE A 17 12.79 21.45 5.06
CA PHE A 17 12.23 22.73 5.45
C PHE A 17 12.28 22.89 6.97
N ASN A 18 12.40 24.13 7.43
CA ASN A 18 12.28 24.47 8.85
C ASN A 18 10.84 24.35 9.36
N THR A 19 9.87 24.43 8.44
CA THR A 19 8.45 24.29 8.72
C THR A 19 7.99 22.90 8.31
N ILE A 20 7.27 22.23 9.21
CA ILE A 20 6.73 20.89 8.96
C ILE A 20 5.25 21.07 8.60
N PRO A 21 4.83 20.77 7.36
CA PRO A 21 3.44 20.91 6.95
C PRO A 21 2.57 19.87 7.66
N ASN A 22 1.37 20.25 8.05
CA ASN A 22 0.37 19.33 8.62
C ASN A 22 -0.91 19.31 7.78
N HIS A 23 -1.22 20.37 7.04
CA HIS A 23 -2.41 20.50 6.21
C HIS A 23 -2.07 20.82 4.76
N ALA A 24 -3.02 20.57 3.85
CA ALA A 24 -2.83 20.80 2.40
C ALA A 24 -2.45 22.25 2.06
N ASN A 25 -3.01 23.23 2.76
CA ASN A 25 -2.70 24.65 2.52
C ASN A 25 -1.28 25.05 2.93
N ASP A 26 -0.66 24.34 3.87
CA ASP A 26 0.72 24.58 4.29
C ASP A 26 1.71 24.30 3.14
N LEU A 27 1.31 23.49 2.16
CA LEU A 27 2.16 23.04 1.06
C LEU A 27 2.36 24.10 -0.02
N ARG A 28 1.40 25.03 -0.20
CA ARG A 28 1.47 26.07 -1.24
C ARG A 28 2.78 26.87 -1.19
N PRO A 29 3.17 27.47 -0.04
CA PRO A 29 4.44 28.20 0.05
C PRO A 29 5.67 27.29 -0.04
N LEU A 30 5.54 26.01 0.31
CA LEU A 30 6.66 25.06 0.27
C LEU A 30 6.97 24.56 -1.15
N VAL A 31 5.95 24.22 -1.93
CA VAL A 31 6.10 23.76 -3.32
C VAL A 31 6.66 24.87 -4.22
N SER A 32 6.26 26.12 -3.95
CA SER A 32 6.73 27.31 -4.68
C SER A 32 7.98 27.96 -4.07
N ALA A 33 8.56 27.39 -3.01
CA ALA A 33 9.71 27.97 -2.33
C ALA A 33 10.92 28.10 -3.26
N GLN A 34 11.73 29.15 -3.05
CA GLN A 34 13.02 29.26 -3.72
C GLN A 34 13.91 28.06 -3.33
N LEU A 35 14.62 27.52 -4.32
CA LEU A 35 15.59 26.46 -4.08
C LEU A 35 16.77 26.98 -3.27
N VAL A 36 17.32 26.11 -2.42
CA VAL A 36 18.51 26.42 -1.59
C VAL A 36 19.73 26.74 -2.47
N ARG A 37 19.75 26.18 -3.68
CA ARG A 37 20.74 26.46 -4.73
C ARG A 37 20.10 26.24 -6.10
N LYS A 38 20.72 26.80 -7.15
CA LYS A 38 20.30 26.57 -8.54
C LYS A 38 20.47 25.11 -8.94
N LEU A 39 19.61 24.65 -9.85
CA LEU A 39 19.69 23.33 -10.47
C LEU A 39 20.99 23.19 -11.26
N PRO A 40 21.72 22.07 -11.11
CA PRO A 40 22.93 21.84 -11.87
C PRO A 40 22.59 21.51 -13.33
N VAL A 41 23.38 22.03 -14.26
CA VAL A 41 23.33 21.68 -15.69
C VAL A 41 24.74 21.48 -16.24
N SER A 42 24.86 20.86 -17.41
CA SER A 42 26.10 20.28 -17.94
C SER A 42 26.78 21.10 -19.03
N PHE A 43 26.03 21.94 -19.76
CA PHE A 43 26.46 22.53 -21.04
C PHE A 43 26.27 24.05 -21.10
N CYS A 44 26.41 24.76 -19.98
CA CYS A 44 26.23 26.23 -19.93
C CYS A 44 24.85 26.68 -20.43
N GLU A 45 23.81 25.90 -20.14
CA GLU A 45 22.43 26.18 -20.56
C GLU A 45 21.94 27.52 -20.04
N GLU A 46 22.45 28.02 -18.91
CA GLU A 46 22.15 29.36 -18.41
C GLU A 46 22.63 30.48 -19.35
N LYS A 47 23.65 30.22 -20.20
CA LYS A 47 24.12 31.17 -21.22
C LYS A 47 23.31 31.02 -22.51
N LYS A 48 22.95 29.79 -22.87
CA LYS A 48 22.11 29.49 -24.05
C LYS A 48 20.67 29.98 -23.85
N PHE A 49 20.18 29.92 -22.62
CA PHE A 49 18.85 30.32 -22.20
C PHE A 49 18.94 31.29 -21.00
N PRO A 50 19.30 32.57 -21.24
CA PRO A 50 19.50 33.56 -20.17
C PRO A 50 18.30 33.73 -19.24
N GLN A 51 17.09 33.48 -19.73
CA GLN A 51 15.86 33.51 -18.94
C GLN A 51 15.80 32.44 -17.83
N PHE A 52 16.66 31.42 -17.88
CA PHE A 52 16.75 30.36 -16.86
C PHE A 52 17.93 30.55 -15.91
N ALA A 53 18.77 31.58 -16.12
CA ALA A 53 20.01 31.77 -15.36
C ALA A 53 19.79 31.97 -13.85
N GLU A 54 18.59 32.36 -13.40
CA GLU A 54 18.23 32.43 -11.99
C GLU A 54 17.94 31.05 -11.36
N TYR A 55 17.61 30.05 -12.18
CA TYR A 55 17.17 28.73 -11.74
C TYR A 55 18.21 27.64 -11.98
N ILE A 56 19.05 27.79 -13.00
CA ILE A 56 20.05 26.78 -13.40
C ILE A 56 21.46 27.37 -13.39
N GLN A 57 22.47 26.53 -13.20
CA GLN A 57 23.87 26.92 -13.31
C GLN A 57 24.75 25.76 -13.74
N THR A 58 25.78 26.06 -14.52
CA THR A 58 26.88 25.14 -14.78
C THR A 58 28.00 25.40 -13.77
N ASN A 59 28.50 24.32 -13.16
CA ASN A 59 29.70 24.31 -12.36
C ASN A 59 30.61 23.21 -12.91
N ASP A 60 31.85 23.55 -13.24
CA ASP A 60 32.82 22.65 -13.88
C ASP A 60 33.05 21.36 -13.08
N ASP A 61 32.90 21.43 -11.76
CA ASP A 61 33.04 20.28 -10.87
C ASP A 61 31.78 19.39 -10.80
N GLU A 62 30.62 19.89 -11.22
CA GLU A 62 29.30 19.26 -11.04
C GLU A 62 28.62 18.90 -12.37
N CYS A 63 29.08 19.45 -13.50
CA CYS A 63 28.52 19.23 -14.84
C CYS A 63 28.54 17.76 -15.28
N GLY A 64 29.43 16.94 -14.70
CA GLY A 64 29.50 15.50 -14.94
C GLY A 64 28.50 14.66 -14.13
N SER A 65 27.78 15.25 -13.17
CA SER A 65 26.86 14.53 -12.29
C SER A 65 25.63 13.99 -13.05
N ASN A 66 25.06 12.90 -12.53
CA ASN A 66 23.88 12.27 -13.15
C ASN A 66 22.68 13.22 -13.14
N LEU A 67 22.51 14.00 -12.07
CA LEU A 67 21.46 15.01 -11.98
C LEU A 67 21.65 16.12 -13.02
N ALA A 68 22.88 16.64 -13.18
CA ALA A 68 23.17 17.68 -14.17
C ALA A 68 22.87 17.20 -15.60
N LYS A 69 23.32 15.99 -15.95
CA LYS A 69 23.09 15.38 -17.26
C LYS A 69 21.59 15.20 -17.53
N HIS A 70 20.84 14.72 -16.53
CA HIS A 70 19.40 14.53 -16.64
C HIS A 70 18.67 15.85 -16.90
N ILE A 71 18.96 16.88 -16.09
CA ILE A 71 18.34 18.21 -16.25
C ILE A 71 18.72 18.82 -17.60
N SER A 72 19.98 18.73 -18.01
CA SER A 72 20.44 19.16 -19.33
C SER A 72 19.63 18.53 -20.47
N CYS A 73 19.41 17.21 -20.42
CA CYS A 73 18.61 16.50 -21.42
C CYS A 73 17.19 17.06 -21.53
N LEU A 74 16.55 17.41 -20.42
CA LEU A 74 15.20 17.99 -20.37
C LEU A 74 15.13 19.40 -20.97
N LEU A 75 16.24 20.11 -21.00
CA LEU A 75 16.35 21.46 -21.58
C LEU A 75 16.69 21.44 -23.06
N THR A 76 16.88 20.27 -23.67
CA THR A 76 17.14 20.14 -25.11
C THR A 76 15.86 20.12 -25.94
N ASP A 77 15.98 20.55 -27.20
CA ASP A 77 14.90 20.57 -28.20
C ASP A 77 14.30 19.17 -28.48
N ILE A 78 14.98 18.08 -28.07
CA ILE A 78 14.48 16.71 -28.23
C ILE A 78 13.16 16.53 -27.46
N PHE A 79 13.05 17.15 -26.30
CA PHE A 79 11.83 17.10 -25.48
C PHE A 79 10.71 17.99 -26.06
N GLU A 80 11.07 19.06 -26.77
CA GLU A 80 10.12 19.98 -27.42
C GLU A 80 9.53 19.43 -28.72
N LYS A 81 10.28 18.55 -29.40
CA LYS A 81 9.86 17.89 -30.64
C LYS A 81 9.02 16.64 -30.42
N GLN A 82 8.82 16.22 -29.17
CA GLN A 82 7.88 15.15 -28.87
C GLN A 82 6.46 15.69 -29.04
N ASP A 83 5.70 15.03 -29.92
CA ASP A 83 4.28 15.27 -29.96
C ASP A 83 3.68 14.71 -28.66
N PHE A 84 2.88 15.53 -27.98
CA PHE A 84 2.08 15.10 -26.83
C PHE A 84 0.58 15.36 -27.09
N ASP A 85 0.24 15.88 -28.28
CA ASP A 85 -1.15 16.01 -28.73
C ASP A 85 -1.48 14.74 -29.52
N ASP A 86 -2.62 14.09 -29.25
CA ASP A 86 -3.04 12.83 -29.89
C ASP A 86 -2.03 11.67 -29.83
N THR A 87 -1.29 11.56 -28.71
CA THR A 87 -0.28 10.50 -28.50
C THR A 87 -0.78 9.35 -27.64
N SER A 88 0.00 8.27 -27.55
CA SER A 88 -0.34 7.18 -26.63
C SER A 88 -0.11 7.59 -25.18
N GLU A 89 -0.90 7.02 -24.27
CA GLU A 89 -0.74 7.19 -22.81
C GLU A 89 0.70 6.86 -22.36
N ASP A 90 1.34 5.87 -22.99
CA ASP A 90 2.73 5.49 -22.73
C ASP A 90 3.75 6.60 -23.05
N MET A 91 3.49 7.43 -24.07
CA MET A 91 4.35 8.58 -24.38
C MET A 91 4.22 9.68 -23.32
N VAL A 92 2.99 9.94 -22.86
CA VAL A 92 2.75 10.85 -21.73
C VAL A 92 3.48 10.33 -20.49
N HIS A 93 3.35 9.04 -20.17
CA HIS A 93 4.03 8.41 -19.04
C HIS A 93 5.55 8.63 -19.09
N TRP A 94 6.18 8.47 -20.25
CA TRP A 94 7.62 8.69 -20.42
C TRP A 94 8.04 10.15 -20.18
N GLY A 95 7.26 11.10 -20.69
CA GLY A 95 7.51 12.53 -20.47
C GLY A 95 7.41 12.91 -18.99
N ILE A 96 6.37 12.43 -18.32
CA ILE A 96 6.15 12.69 -16.89
C ILE A 96 7.19 11.98 -16.01
N ASP A 97 7.59 10.76 -16.36
CA ASP A 97 8.68 10.06 -15.68
C ASP A 97 9.97 10.88 -15.72
N SER A 98 10.27 11.49 -16.86
CA SER A 98 11.48 12.30 -17.03
C SER A 98 11.46 13.55 -16.16
N LEU A 99 10.30 14.14 -15.91
CA LEU A 99 10.15 15.36 -15.10
C LEU A 99 9.99 15.09 -13.59
N ILE A 100 9.39 13.96 -13.21
CA ILE A 100 9.01 13.68 -11.82
C ILE A 100 9.71 12.43 -11.27
N ARG A 101 9.50 11.27 -11.89
CA ARG A 101 9.97 9.98 -11.34
C ARG A 101 11.49 9.88 -11.34
N ILE A 102 12.15 10.23 -12.44
CA ILE A 102 13.60 10.10 -12.59
C ILE A 102 14.35 11.03 -11.63
N PRO A 103 14.00 12.33 -11.48
CA PRO A 103 14.63 13.18 -10.47
C PRO A 103 14.50 12.63 -9.04
N LEU A 104 13.30 12.17 -8.66
CA LEU A 104 13.08 11.53 -7.36
C LEU A 104 13.92 10.26 -7.18
N GLN A 105 14.05 9.45 -8.24
CA GLN A 105 14.88 8.24 -8.25
C GLN A 105 16.36 8.59 -8.07
N ILE A 106 16.87 9.60 -8.77
CA ILE A 106 18.25 10.08 -8.62
C ILE A 106 18.50 10.53 -7.18
N PHE A 107 17.58 11.28 -6.55
CA PHE A 107 17.72 11.69 -5.15
C PHE A 107 17.77 10.48 -4.21
N ARG A 108 16.87 9.50 -4.38
CA ARG A 108 16.86 8.28 -3.58
C ARG A 108 18.16 7.49 -3.70
N GLU A 109 18.60 7.22 -4.93
CA GLU A 109 19.75 6.36 -5.20
C GLU A 109 21.06 7.02 -4.74
N SER A 110 21.15 8.34 -4.87
CA SER A 110 22.37 9.08 -4.50
C SER A 110 22.53 9.29 -2.99
N LEU A 111 21.42 9.35 -2.24
CA LEU A 111 21.43 9.63 -0.78
C LEU A 111 21.15 8.39 0.07
N GLY A 112 20.59 7.34 -0.53
CA GLY A 112 20.17 6.13 0.14
C GLY A 112 18.79 6.25 0.82
N GLY A 113 18.19 5.10 1.08
CA GLY A 113 16.85 5.00 1.68
C GLY A 113 16.74 5.60 3.08
N GLY A 114 17.83 5.74 3.82
CA GLY A 114 17.81 6.37 5.15
C GLY A 114 17.54 7.89 5.11
N VAL A 115 17.92 8.57 4.03
CA VAL A 115 17.74 10.03 3.87
C VAL A 115 16.43 10.35 3.14
N LEU A 116 16.15 9.63 2.06
CA LEU A 116 14.92 9.77 1.29
C LEU A 116 14.24 8.39 1.14
N PRO A 117 13.43 7.96 2.13
CA PRO A 117 12.83 6.62 2.17
C PRO A 117 11.62 6.47 1.22
N ILE A 118 11.76 6.87 -0.04
CA ILE A 118 10.67 6.82 -1.02
C ILE A 118 10.63 5.50 -1.78
N GLU A 119 9.46 4.91 -1.96
CA GLU A 119 9.25 3.83 -2.94
C GLU A 119 8.26 4.31 -4.00
N MET A 120 8.51 3.96 -5.26
CA MET A 120 7.66 4.40 -6.38
C MET A 120 7.19 3.19 -7.18
N ASP A 121 5.93 3.23 -7.65
CA ASP A 121 5.41 2.26 -8.60
C ASP A 121 4.51 2.95 -9.63
N ARG A 122 4.44 2.35 -10.82
CA ARG A 122 3.52 2.77 -11.87
C ARG A 122 2.45 1.74 -12.09
N ASN A 123 1.30 2.20 -12.56
CA ASN A 123 0.24 1.31 -12.93
C ASN A 123 0.25 1.07 -14.45
N SER A 124 0.95 0.03 -14.91
CA SER A 124 0.94 -0.34 -16.33
C SER A 124 -0.21 -1.31 -16.66
N LYS A 125 -0.81 -1.14 -17.85
CA LYS A 125 -1.92 -1.96 -18.36
C LYS A 125 -1.58 -3.46 -18.51
N ASP A 126 -0.30 -3.82 -18.53
CA ASP A 126 0.19 -5.19 -18.79
C ASP A 126 0.04 -6.20 -17.64
N GLN A 127 -0.45 -5.79 -16.46
CA GLN A 127 -0.56 -6.69 -15.30
C GLN A 127 -1.92 -7.40 -15.14
N GLY A 128 -2.63 -7.66 -16.24
CA GLY A 128 -3.77 -8.59 -16.26
C GLY A 128 -5.07 -8.07 -15.63
N THR A 129 -5.16 -6.76 -15.36
CA THR A 129 -6.37 -6.09 -14.86
C THR A 129 -7.17 -5.49 -16.00
N THR A 130 -7.65 -6.32 -16.94
CA THR A 130 -8.70 -5.89 -17.87
C THR A 130 -10.02 -5.70 -17.11
N THR A 131 -10.52 -4.46 -17.17
CA THR A 131 -11.93 -4.04 -17.07
C THR A 131 -12.73 -4.47 -15.83
N VAL A 132 -12.50 -3.79 -14.71
CA VAL A 132 -13.54 -3.11 -13.89
C VAL A 132 -12.80 -1.98 -13.16
N GLY A 133 -12.93 -0.73 -13.63
CA GLY A 133 -12.43 0.52 -13.01
C GLY A 133 -10.97 0.46 -12.54
N ASN A 134 -10.05 1.12 -13.24
CA ASN A 134 -8.66 1.22 -12.78
C ASN A 134 -8.60 2.01 -11.44
N LYS A 135 -8.78 1.33 -10.31
CA LYS A 135 -8.88 1.95 -8.97
C LYS A 135 -7.56 2.57 -8.50
N ARG A 136 -6.47 2.26 -9.19
CA ARG A 136 -5.12 2.66 -8.81
C ARG A 136 -4.65 3.81 -9.72
N PRO A 137 -4.15 4.91 -9.14
CA PRO A 137 -3.50 5.99 -9.90
C PRO A 137 -2.31 5.50 -10.74
N ASP A 138 -1.95 6.25 -11.77
CA ASP A 138 -0.89 5.89 -12.73
C ASP A 138 0.51 5.96 -12.13
N PHE A 139 0.69 6.84 -11.15
CA PHE A 139 1.92 7.00 -10.38
C PHE A 139 1.62 7.02 -8.89
N LEU A 140 2.43 6.29 -8.11
CA LEU A 140 2.34 6.22 -6.66
C LEU A 140 3.73 6.30 -6.06
N CYS A 141 3.86 7.06 -4.98
CA CYS A 141 5.10 7.27 -4.24
C CYS A 141 4.81 7.22 -2.73
N TRP A 142 5.33 6.17 -2.09
CA TRP A 142 5.22 5.93 -0.65
C TRP A 142 6.46 6.41 0.10
N ILE A 143 6.29 6.78 1.36
CA ILE A 143 7.37 7.07 2.30
C ILE A 143 7.09 6.25 3.54
N ASN A 144 7.99 5.34 3.90
CA ASN A 144 7.77 4.41 5.03
C ASN A 144 6.35 3.79 4.98
N ASP A 145 5.96 3.27 3.81
CA ASP A 145 4.63 2.69 3.52
C ASP A 145 3.42 3.65 3.50
N VAL A 146 3.56 4.94 3.85
CA VAL A 146 2.50 5.95 3.65
C VAL A 146 2.50 6.47 2.23
N LEU A 147 1.37 6.39 1.52
CA LEU A 147 1.22 7.00 0.21
C LEU A 147 1.16 8.54 0.35
N LEU A 148 2.24 9.26 0.04
CA LEU A 148 2.25 10.73 0.18
C LEU A 148 2.14 11.46 -1.15
N PHE A 149 2.49 10.80 -2.26
CA PHE A 149 2.48 11.44 -3.57
C PHE A 149 1.92 10.52 -4.64
N LYS A 150 0.97 11.00 -5.44
CA LYS A 150 0.35 10.23 -6.53
C LYS A 150 0.07 11.07 -7.78
N GLY A 151 -0.08 10.41 -8.91
CA GLY A 151 -0.35 11.05 -10.19
C GLY A 151 -1.43 10.35 -11.00
N GLU A 152 -2.17 11.12 -11.78
CA GLU A 152 -3.13 10.63 -12.77
C GLU A 152 -2.83 11.31 -14.11
N GLU A 153 -2.81 10.52 -15.18
CA GLU A 153 -2.30 10.91 -16.48
C GLU A 153 -3.26 10.50 -17.59
N LYS A 154 -3.60 11.44 -18.47
CA LYS A 154 -4.41 11.19 -19.66
C LYS A 154 -3.65 11.58 -20.92
N ALA A 155 -3.91 10.86 -22.00
CA ALA A 155 -3.28 11.12 -23.29
C ALA A 155 -3.76 12.44 -23.90
N ASP A 156 -5.07 12.69 -23.89
CA ASP A 156 -5.68 13.84 -24.57
C ASP A 156 -5.80 15.04 -23.62
N ALA A 157 -5.32 16.21 -24.06
CA ALA A 157 -5.41 17.47 -23.32
C ALA A 157 -6.82 17.84 -22.86
N LYS A 158 -7.87 17.45 -23.60
CA LYS A 158 -9.27 17.73 -23.23
C LYS A 158 -9.72 16.95 -21.99
N ASP A 159 -9.04 15.86 -21.68
CA ASP A 159 -9.36 14.97 -20.56
C ASP A 159 -8.73 15.44 -19.25
N PHE A 160 -8.18 16.66 -19.19
CA PHE A 160 -7.60 17.21 -17.96
C PHE A 160 -8.58 17.22 -16.78
N SER A 161 -9.84 17.57 -17.03
CA SER A 161 -10.88 17.54 -15.98
C SER A 161 -11.23 16.12 -15.53
N ILE A 162 -11.00 15.11 -16.39
CA ILE A 162 -11.13 13.70 -16.05
C ILE A 162 -9.96 13.28 -15.17
N ALA A 163 -8.73 13.70 -15.49
CA ALA A 163 -7.56 13.47 -14.65
C ALA A 163 -7.73 14.06 -13.24
N GLU A 164 -8.23 15.29 -13.13
CA GLU A 164 -8.53 15.93 -11.83
C GLU A 164 -9.58 15.14 -11.05
N ARG A 165 -10.67 14.73 -11.69
CA ARG A 165 -11.73 13.95 -11.05
C ARG A 165 -11.22 12.59 -10.57
N GLU A 166 -10.45 11.89 -11.39
CA GLU A 166 -9.89 10.59 -11.02
C GLU A 166 -8.86 10.69 -9.88
N LEU A 167 -8.15 11.81 -9.75
CA LEU A 167 -7.36 12.10 -8.55
C LEU A 167 -8.24 12.27 -7.30
N GLU A 168 -9.39 12.93 -7.42
CA GLU A 168 -10.31 13.06 -6.29
C GLU A 168 -11.04 11.76 -5.97
N ASP A 169 -11.28 10.89 -6.94
CA ASP A 169 -12.02 9.64 -6.73
C ASP A 169 -11.13 8.51 -6.20
N LYS A 170 -9.87 8.42 -6.64
CA LYS A 170 -8.96 7.31 -6.28
C LYS A 170 -8.15 7.64 -5.03
N PHE A 171 -8.26 6.84 -3.97
CA PHE A 171 -7.46 6.97 -2.74
C PHE A 171 -7.63 8.30 -2.02
N ASN A 172 -8.86 8.78 -1.94
CA ASN A 172 -9.20 10.04 -1.27
C ASN A 172 -9.55 9.89 0.22
N THR A 173 -9.57 8.66 0.75
CA THR A 173 -9.96 8.40 2.13
C THR A 173 -8.74 8.45 3.06
N PHE A 174 -8.68 9.48 3.91
CA PHE A 174 -7.62 9.68 4.91
C PHE A 174 -7.97 8.95 6.20
N ASP A 175 -7.98 7.63 6.12
CA ASP A 175 -8.12 6.77 7.29
C ASP A 175 -6.83 6.83 8.12
N PRO A 176 -6.89 7.08 9.45
CA PRO A 176 -5.72 7.03 10.31
C PRO A 176 -4.93 5.72 10.20
N LEU A 177 -5.56 4.61 9.81
CA LEU A 177 -4.89 3.34 9.49
C LEU A 177 -3.83 3.46 8.39
N ASN A 178 -4.06 4.36 7.45
CA ASN A 178 -3.32 4.47 6.20
C ASN A 178 -2.40 5.69 6.16
N PHE A 179 -2.66 6.70 6.99
CA PHE A 179 -1.96 7.98 6.96
C PHE A 179 -1.43 8.46 8.32
N GLY A 180 -1.80 7.79 9.42
CA GLY A 180 -1.44 8.22 10.76
C GLY A 180 -1.91 9.66 11.04
N ASN A 181 -0.97 10.54 11.37
CA ASN A 181 -1.23 11.95 11.65
C ASN A 181 -1.12 12.87 10.41
N ILE A 182 -0.76 12.32 9.24
CA ILE A 182 -0.62 13.11 8.02
C ILE A 182 -2.02 13.41 7.45
N GLN A 183 -2.34 14.69 7.30
CA GLN A 183 -3.65 15.16 6.81
C GLN A 183 -3.55 15.83 5.43
N PHE A 184 -2.59 15.40 4.61
CA PHE A 184 -2.50 15.83 3.22
C PHE A 184 -1.87 14.74 2.35
N MET A 185 -2.13 14.80 1.06
CA MET A 185 -1.43 13.99 0.05
C MET A 185 -1.08 14.92 -1.11
N LEU A 186 0.19 14.94 -1.51
CA LEU A 186 0.61 15.63 -2.73
C LEU A 186 0.08 14.87 -3.94
N CYS A 187 -0.28 15.58 -5.00
CA CYS A 187 -0.63 14.93 -6.26
C CYS A 187 -0.36 15.80 -7.48
N TYR A 188 -0.42 15.20 -8.67
CA TYR A 188 -0.42 15.90 -9.93
C TYR A 188 -1.43 15.31 -10.91
N ALA A 189 -2.04 16.17 -11.73
CA ALA A 189 -2.86 15.79 -12.86
C ALA A 189 -2.14 16.14 -14.15
N VAL A 190 -2.16 15.23 -15.12
CA VAL A 190 -1.63 15.45 -16.46
C VAL A 190 -2.67 15.07 -17.50
N ALA A 191 -2.78 15.89 -18.55
CA ALA A 191 -3.51 15.53 -19.76
C ALA A 191 -2.86 16.17 -21.00
N GLY A 192 -2.39 15.34 -21.92
CA GLY A 192 -1.53 15.77 -23.02
C GLY A 192 -0.32 16.53 -22.47
N PRO A 193 -0.04 17.77 -22.93
CA PRO A 193 1.08 18.55 -22.43
C PRO A 193 0.78 19.30 -21.11
N ASN A 194 -0.46 19.29 -20.64
CA ASN A 194 -0.86 20.09 -19.48
C ASN A 194 -0.59 19.34 -18.19
N LEU A 195 0.06 20.01 -17.23
CA LEU A 195 0.33 19.50 -15.88
C LEU A 195 -0.13 20.50 -14.82
N ARG A 196 -0.68 20.02 -13.70
CA ARG A 196 -0.82 20.85 -12.48
C ARG A 196 -0.56 20.02 -11.23
N PHE A 197 0.13 20.60 -10.25
CA PHE A 197 0.30 20.05 -8.92
C PHE A 197 -0.84 20.46 -7.98
N TYR A 198 -1.23 19.55 -7.11
CA TYR A 198 -2.28 19.71 -6.12
C TYR A 198 -1.87 19.08 -4.78
N ALA A 199 -2.68 19.35 -3.77
CA ALA A 199 -2.77 18.54 -2.57
C ALA A 199 -4.22 18.13 -2.33
N ILE A 200 -4.43 16.92 -1.81
CA ILE A 200 -5.73 16.51 -1.27
C ILE A 200 -5.74 16.86 0.22
N ASP A 201 -6.75 17.63 0.64
CA ASP A 201 -6.96 18.00 2.04
C ASP A 201 -7.51 16.82 2.85
N GLY A 202 -6.68 16.27 3.73
CA GLY A 202 -6.97 15.15 4.62
C GLY A 202 -7.73 15.52 5.91
N SER A 203 -7.99 16.81 6.15
CA SER A 203 -8.54 17.26 7.43
C SER A 203 -9.98 16.75 7.67
N PRO A 204 -10.38 16.46 8.92
CA PRO A 204 -11.74 15.97 9.23
C PRO A 204 -12.86 16.92 8.79
N ASN A 205 -12.56 18.22 8.69
CA ASN A 205 -13.51 19.26 8.31
C ASN A 205 -13.47 19.59 6.80
N ALA A 206 -12.64 18.91 6.02
CA ALA A 206 -12.56 19.14 4.58
C ALA A 206 -13.89 18.78 3.90
N ASN A 207 -14.34 19.63 2.96
CA ASN A 207 -15.53 19.34 2.18
C ASN A 207 -15.26 18.12 1.28
N PRO A 208 -16.00 17.00 1.42
CA PRO A 208 -15.78 15.80 0.61
C PRO A 208 -15.86 16.03 -0.91
N LEU A 209 -16.60 17.07 -1.33
CA LEU A 209 -16.81 17.43 -2.74
C LEU A 209 -15.76 18.39 -3.31
N ASN A 210 -14.81 18.88 -2.49
CA ASN A 210 -13.80 19.84 -2.94
C ASN A 210 -12.55 19.77 -2.06
N ARG A 211 -11.83 18.65 -2.15
CA ARG A 211 -10.61 18.40 -1.33
C ARG A 211 -9.34 18.76 -2.08
N LEU A 212 -9.41 18.96 -3.39
CA LEU A 212 -8.25 19.22 -4.22
C LEU A 212 -7.83 20.70 -4.17
N VAL A 213 -6.70 20.95 -3.52
CA VAL A 213 -6.09 22.28 -3.35
C VAL A 213 -5.02 22.47 -4.43
N PRO A 214 -5.17 23.40 -5.39
CA PRO A 214 -4.15 23.65 -6.41
C PRO A 214 -2.88 24.26 -5.78
N LEU A 215 -1.73 23.66 -6.07
CA LEU A 215 -0.40 24.11 -5.60
C LEU A 215 0.40 24.84 -6.68
N SER A 216 0.04 24.66 -7.95
CA SER A 216 0.65 25.36 -9.09
C SER A 216 -0.40 25.92 -10.04
N ASN A 217 0.03 26.78 -10.96
CA ASN A 217 -0.74 27.06 -12.18
C ASN A 217 -0.76 25.82 -13.10
N ARG A 218 -1.55 25.86 -14.18
CA ARG A 218 -1.43 24.86 -15.25
C ARG A 218 -0.15 25.16 -16.03
N LEU A 219 0.69 24.15 -16.16
CA LEU A 219 2.02 24.19 -16.77
C LEU A 219 1.99 23.39 -18.07
N ASP A 220 2.72 23.84 -19.07
CA ASP A 220 2.87 23.16 -20.35
C ASP A 220 4.24 22.47 -20.40
N ILE A 221 4.27 21.14 -20.42
CA ILE A 221 5.53 20.37 -20.46
C ILE A 221 6.32 20.57 -21.77
N LYS A 222 5.68 21.05 -22.85
CA LYS A 222 6.37 21.44 -24.09
C LYS A 222 7.15 22.75 -23.90
N ASN A 223 6.75 23.59 -22.96
CA ASN A 223 7.41 24.85 -22.64
C ASN A 223 8.64 24.62 -21.71
N SER A 224 9.82 25.02 -22.17
CA SER A 224 11.07 24.86 -21.39
C SER A 224 11.08 25.60 -20.06
N ARG A 225 10.41 26.77 -19.94
CA ARG A 225 10.28 27.50 -18.68
C ARG A 225 9.42 26.75 -17.67
N ASP A 226 8.35 26.13 -18.15
CA ASP A 226 7.46 25.35 -17.31
C ASP A 226 8.15 24.04 -16.90
N ARG A 227 8.95 23.40 -17.76
CA ARG A 227 9.81 22.27 -17.38
C ARG A 227 10.78 22.62 -16.25
N VAL A 228 11.46 23.76 -16.32
CA VAL A 228 12.33 24.25 -15.22
C VAL A 228 11.51 24.45 -13.95
N SER A 229 10.32 25.04 -14.06
CA SER A 229 9.43 25.28 -12.93
C SER A 229 8.96 23.96 -12.29
N ILE A 230 8.62 22.95 -13.10
CA ILE A 230 8.26 21.60 -12.64
C ILE A 230 9.42 20.96 -11.89
N LEU A 231 10.64 21.03 -12.41
CA LEU A 231 11.83 20.49 -11.74
C LEU A 231 12.08 21.17 -10.39
N CYS A 232 11.93 22.49 -10.30
CA CYS A 232 12.00 23.20 -9.01
C CYS A 232 10.94 22.71 -8.03
N MET A 233 9.70 22.52 -8.49
CA MET A 233 8.61 21.99 -7.66
C MET A 233 8.88 20.55 -7.20
N VAL A 234 9.45 19.69 -8.06
CA VAL A 234 9.83 18.31 -7.71
C VAL A 234 10.95 18.28 -6.67
N VAL A 235 11.93 19.18 -6.76
CA VAL A 235 12.95 19.35 -5.69
C VAL A 235 12.27 19.74 -4.38
N ASN A 236 11.34 20.70 -4.39
CA ASN A 236 10.61 21.09 -3.19
C ASN A 236 9.70 19.99 -2.65
N ILE A 237 9.09 19.17 -3.51
CA ILE A 237 8.37 17.96 -3.09
C ILE A 237 9.33 17.00 -2.38
N ALA A 238 10.52 16.74 -2.92
CA ALA A 238 11.52 15.91 -2.25
C ALA A 238 11.95 16.48 -0.88
N ARG A 239 12.07 17.81 -0.77
CA ARG A 239 12.31 18.50 0.51
C ARG A 239 11.17 18.31 1.50
N ILE A 240 9.91 18.44 1.07
CA ILE A 240 8.72 18.18 1.89
C ILE A 240 8.75 16.73 2.39
N ILE A 241 8.98 15.78 1.49
CA ILE A 241 9.09 14.35 1.81
C ILE A 241 10.15 14.10 2.89
N ARG A 242 11.36 14.64 2.71
CA ARG A 242 12.45 14.53 3.70
C ARG A 242 12.10 15.18 5.03
N THR A 243 11.31 16.26 5.01
CA THR A 243 10.87 16.99 6.20
C THR A 243 9.88 16.19 7.04
N VAL A 244 8.99 15.42 6.40
CA VAL A 244 7.93 14.67 7.10
C VAL A 244 8.29 13.21 7.38
N SER A 245 9.34 12.66 6.76
CA SER A 245 9.69 11.23 6.85
C SER A 245 9.85 10.72 8.29
N GLY A 246 10.44 11.53 9.18
CA GLY A 246 10.64 11.20 10.59
C GLY A 246 9.37 11.20 11.46
N ARG A 247 8.21 11.64 10.92
CA ARG A 247 6.92 11.68 11.63
C ARG A 247 5.95 10.58 11.22
N ILE A 248 6.31 9.78 10.22
CA ILE A 248 5.45 8.73 9.69
C ILE A 248 5.47 7.53 10.65
N PRO A 249 4.30 7.06 11.17
CA PRO A 249 4.23 5.87 11.99
C PRO A 249 4.71 4.63 11.24
N GLY A 250 5.46 3.74 11.90
CA GLY A 250 5.96 2.49 11.30
C GLY A 250 4.92 1.37 11.14
N SER A 251 3.64 1.61 11.44
CA SER A 251 2.58 0.58 11.47
C SER A 251 1.37 0.98 10.62
N ILE A 252 1.60 1.22 9.34
CA ILE A 252 0.60 1.70 8.39
C ILE A 252 0.36 0.68 7.29
N VAL A 253 -0.88 0.62 6.80
CA VAL A 253 -1.24 -0.20 5.64
C VAL A 253 -0.93 0.58 4.36
N PRO A 254 -0.07 0.06 3.45
CA PRO A 254 0.37 0.81 2.28
C PRO A 254 -0.68 0.78 1.15
N ILE A 255 -1.59 1.76 1.16
CA ILE A 255 -2.62 1.90 0.10
C ILE A 255 -1.94 1.94 -1.27
N GLY A 256 -2.47 1.13 -2.20
CA GLY A 256 -2.05 1.05 -3.58
C GLY A 256 -0.76 0.25 -3.79
N LYS A 257 -0.05 -0.16 -2.73
CA LYS A 257 1.19 -0.93 -2.85
C LYS A 257 0.85 -2.40 -3.10
N ARG A 258 1.50 -2.99 -4.10
CA ARG A 258 1.41 -4.43 -4.38
C ARG A 258 2.46 -5.16 -3.56
N MET A 259 2.04 -5.80 -2.47
CA MET A 259 2.90 -6.61 -1.63
C MET A 259 3.04 -8.00 -2.23
N LYS A 260 4.22 -8.32 -2.77
CA LYS A 260 4.55 -9.67 -3.21
C LYS A 260 4.98 -10.51 -2.00
N LEU A 261 4.19 -11.52 -1.69
CA LEU A 261 4.53 -12.59 -0.77
C LEU A 261 5.08 -13.79 -1.57
N GLU A 262 5.61 -14.80 -0.87
CA GLU A 262 6.20 -15.98 -1.51
C GLU A 262 5.26 -16.66 -2.53
N LYS A 263 3.96 -16.74 -2.19
CA LYS A 263 2.94 -17.48 -2.96
C LYS A 263 1.75 -16.62 -3.40
N SER A 264 1.74 -15.33 -3.06
CA SER A 264 0.58 -14.47 -3.32
C SER A 264 0.97 -13.02 -3.49
N THR A 265 0.05 -12.21 -4.01
CA THR A 265 0.16 -10.75 -4.06
C THR A 265 -1.04 -10.15 -3.36
N ILE A 266 -0.78 -9.22 -2.43
CA ILE A 266 -1.81 -8.46 -1.72
C ILE A 266 -1.74 -7.00 -2.16
N THR A 267 -2.89 -6.40 -2.46
CA THR A 267 -3.01 -4.98 -2.78
C THR A 267 -4.07 -4.36 -1.90
N PHE A 268 -3.71 -3.34 -1.13
CA PHE A 268 -4.65 -2.58 -0.32
C PHE A 268 -5.20 -1.43 -1.15
N PHE A 269 -6.52 -1.31 -1.23
CA PHE A 269 -7.23 -0.16 -1.78
C PHE A 269 -7.83 0.65 -0.64
N ASP A 270 -8.34 1.84 -0.95
CA ASP A 270 -9.09 2.67 0.02
C ASP A 270 -10.29 1.93 0.61
N ASP A 271 -11.01 1.16 -0.19
CA ASP A 271 -12.29 0.57 0.13
C ASP A 271 -12.29 -0.97 0.15
N SER A 272 -11.12 -1.60 -0.03
CA SER A 272 -11.00 -3.05 -0.13
C SER A 272 -9.56 -3.56 -0.05
N VAL A 273 -9.40 -4.88 0.12
CA VAL A 273 -8.12 -5.57 -0.01
C VAL A 273 -8.25 -6.65 -1.07
N GLU A 274 -7.33 -6.70 -2.03
CA GLU A 274 -7.29 -7.73 -3.06
C GLU A 274 -6.16 -8.72 -2.77
N LYS A 275 -6.46 -10.02 -2.80
CA LYS A 275 -5.46 -11.10 -2.76
C LYS A 275 -5.50 -11.86 -4.08
N MET A 276 -4.32 -12.07 -4.65
CA MET A 276 -4.10 -12.87 -5.86
C MET A 276 -3.13 -14.01 -5.56
N VAL A 277 -3.44 -15.22 -6.04
CA VAL A 277 -2.64 -16.43 -5.84
C VAL A 277 -2.54 -17.16 -7.19
N PRO A 278 -1.34 -17.45 -7.72
CA PRO A 278 -1.23 -18.33 -8.89
C PRO A 278 -1.85 -19.69 -8.58
N LEU A 279 -2.61 -20.30 -9.51
CA LEU A 279 -3.32 -21.56 -9.22
C LEU A 279 -2.37 -22.70 -8.79
N LYS A 280 -1.15 -22.73 -9.33
CA LYS A 280 -0.10 -23.68 -8.94
C LYS A 280 0.32 -23.56 -7.46
N ASP A 281 0.12 -22.39 -6.86
CA ASP A 281 0.49 -22.07 -5.48
C ASP A 281 -0.74 -22.08 -4.55
N LEU A 282 -1.95 -22.24 -5.11
CA LEU A 282 -3.18 -22.35 -4.34
C LEU A 282 -3.24 -23.73 -3.66
N PRO A 283 -3.47 -23.80 -2.33
CA PRO A 283 -3.61 -25.08 -1.66
C PRO A 283 -4.78 -25.88 -2.24
N TYR A 284 -4.51 -27.14 -2.55
CA TYR A 284 -5.46 -28.03 -3.23
C TYR A 284 -5.89 -27.50 -4.62
N GLY A 285 -5.05 -26.70 -5.27
CA GLY A 285 -5.34 -26.04 -6.55
C GLY A 285 -5.50 -26.99 -7.75
N ASN A 286 -5.06 -28.24 -7.62
CA ASN A 286 -5.29 -29.30 -8.62
C ASN A 286 -6.73 -29.84 -8.59
N ASP A 287 -7.52 -29.50 -7.57
CA ASP A 287 -8.90 -29.92 -7.47
C ASP A 287 -9.79 -28.97 -8.28
N ASP A 288 -10.46 -29.47 -9.32
CA ASP A 288 -11.31 -28.67 -10.22
C ASP A 288 -12.42 -27.89 -9.48
N GLY A 289 -12.81 -28.36 -8.28
CA GLY A 289 -13.79 -27.72 -7.41
C GLY A 289 -13.23 -26.73 -6.39
N ARG A 290 -11.92 -26.51 -6.31
CA ARG A 290 -11.30 -25.77 -5.18
C ARG A 290 -11.82 -24.34 -5.03
N VAL A 291 -11.92 -23.61 -6.15
CA VAL A 291 -12.39 -22.21 -6.12
C VAL A 291 -13.87 -22.13 -5.75
N ALA A 292 -14.68 -23.06 -6.25
CA ALA A 292 -16.10 -23.16 -5.90
C ALA A 292 -16.28 -23.50 -4.41
N PHE A 293 -15.47 -24.41 -3.87
CA PHE A 293 -15.44 -24.72 -2.45
C PHE A 293 -15.05 -23.50 -1.61
N LEU A 294 -13.98 -22.78 -1.97
CA LEU A 294 -13.59 -21.57 -1.24
C LEU A 294 -14.71 -20.53 -1.24
N LEU A 295 -15.45 -20.39 -2.35
CA LEU A 295 -16.62 -19.52 -2.42
C LEU A 295 -17.70 -19.92 -1.41
N THR A 296 -17.94 -21.21 -1.15
CA THR A 296 -18.91 -21.64 -0.12
C THR A 296 -18.42 -21.31 1.29
N VAL A 297 -17.12 -21.44 1.57
CA VAL A 297 -16.53 -21.06 2.86
C VAL A 297 -16.65 -19.55 3.09
N TYR A 298 -16.29 -18.73 2.11
CA TYR A 298 -16.43 -17.26 2.22
C TYR A 298 -17.89 -16.81 2.32
N ASN A 299 -18.81 -17.47 1.62
CA ASN A 299 -20.24 -17.19 1.76
C ASN A 299 -20.77 -17.58 3.15
N CYS A 300 -20.26 -18.68 3.73
CA CYS A 300 -20.58 -19.07 5.11
C CYS A 300 -20.11 -18.02 6.12
N ALA A 301 -18.92 -17.44 5.94
CA ALA A 301 -18.37 -16.41 6.83
C ALA A 301 -19.09 -15.04 6.75
N LYS A 302 -19.92 -14.82 5.72
CA LYS A 302 -20.49 -13.51 5.43
C LYS A 302 -21.41 -13.03 6.56
N GLY A 303 -21.10 -11.86 7.11
CA GLY A 303 -21.84 -11.23 8.21
C GLY A 303 -21.52 -11.76 9.60
N HIS A 304 -20.61 -12.73 9.74
CA HIS A 304 -20.29 -13.33 11.02
C HIS A 304 -19.08 -12.67 11.71
N PRO A 305 -19.22 -12.27 12.99
CA PRO A 305 -18.13 -11.66 13.74
C PRO A 305 -16.89 -12.56 13.85
N GLY A 306 -15.71 -11.95 13.87
CA GLY A 306 -14.43 -12.66 13.96
C GLY A 306 -13.98 -13.33 12.66
N LEU A 307 -14.75 -13.25 11.57
CA LEU A 307 -14.39 -13.81 10.26
C LEU A 307 -14.26 -12.73 9.19
N ILE A 308 -13.35 -12.95 8.24
CA ILE A 308 -13.12 -12.07 7.10
C ILE A 308 -14.35 -11.90 6.22
N GLN A 309 -14.59 -10.67 5.78
CA GLN A 309 -15.73 -10.29 4.96
C GLN A 309 -15.29 -10.03 3.51
N ILE A 310 -15.94 -10.71 2.57
CA ILE A 310 -15.73 -10.47 1.13
C ILE A 310 -16.58 -9.29 0.66
N LYS A 311 -16.01 -8.46 -0.21
CA LYS A 311 -16.75 -7.38 -0.85
C LYS A 311 -17.85 -7.94 -1.75
N LYS A 312 -18.97 -7.23 -1.90
CA LYS A 312 -20.04 -7.62 -2.83
C LYS A 312 -19.48 -7.81 -4.26
N GLY A 313 -19.66 -9.00 -4.83
CA GLY A 313 -19.09 -9.37 -6.15
C GLY A 313 -17.58 -9.67 -6.14
N GLY A 314 -16.97 -9.66 -4.96
CA GLY A 314 -15.54 -9.85 -4.69
C GLY A 314 -15.15 -11.27 -4.28
N GLY A 315 -16.08 -12.23 -4.24
CA GLY A 315 -15.78 -13.61 -3.86
C GLY A 315 -14.75 -14.31 -4.78
N PRO A 316 -14.24 -15.48 -4.34
CA PRO A 316 -13.27 -16.27 -5.09
C PRO A 316 -13.61 -16.48 -6.56
N LYS A 317 -12.67 -16.17 -7.44
CA LYS A 317 -12.78 -16.44 -8.89
C LYS A 317 -11.41 -16.58 -9.55
N ILE A 318 -11.39 -17.29 -10.68
CA ILE A 318 -10.20 -17.37 -11.54
C ILE A 318 -10.21 -16.18 -12.49
N ARG A 319 -9.08 -15.47 -12.60
CA ARG A 319 -8.82 -14.48 -13.64
C ARG A 319 -7.94 -15.05 -14.75
N ASN A 320 -7.84 -14.29 -15.85
CA ASN A 320 -6.96 -14.56 -16.98
C ASN A 320 -5.58 -15.08 -16.52
N ARG A 321 -5.03 -16.08 -17.23
CA ARG A 321 -3.73 -16.71 -16.93
C ARG A 321 -3.67 -17.55 -15.65
N GLY A 322 -4.79 -18.09 -15.17
CA GLY A 322 -4.79 -19.10 -14.10
C GLY A 322 -4.39 -18.54 -12.74
N THR A 323 -4.95 -17.38 -12.38
CA THR A 323 -4.73 -16.75 -11.08
C THR A 323 -6.04 -16.71 -10.30
N TYR A 324 -6.03 -17.26 -9.09
CA TYR A 324 -7.09 -17.12 -8.10
C TYR A 324 -7.11 -15.68 -7.57
N ARG A 325 -8.30 -15.09 -7.45
CA ARG A 325 -8.51 -13.75 -6.91
C ARG A 325 -9.71 -13.71 -5.97
N VAL A 326 -9.53 -12.98 -4.88
CA VAL A 326 -10.59 -12.62 -3.93
C VAL A 326 -10.41 -11.17 -3.47
N VAL A 327 -11.52 -10.50 -3.16
CA VAL A 327 -11.55 -9.10 -2.70
C VAL A 327 -12.34 -9.02 -1.40
N PHE A 328 -11.69 -8.45 -0.40
CA PHE A 328 -12.19 -8.29 0.94
C PHE A 328 -12.68 -6.87 1.19
N GLU A 329 -13.74 -6.77 1.99
CA GLU A 329 -14.20 -5.53 2.62
C GLU A 329 -13.46 -5.28 3.94
N THR A 330 -13.10 -6.36 4.65
CA THR A 330 -12.28 -6.28 5.86
C THR A 330 -10.92 -5.65 5.54
N ARG A 331 -10.61 -4.55 6.24
CA ARG A 331 -9.32 -3.83 6.17
C ARG A 331 -8.72 -3.86 7.58
N GLY A 332 -7.75 -4.73 7.80
CA GLY A 332 -7.08 -4.89 9.08
C GLY A 332 -5.57 -4.74 8.98
N ARG A 333 -4.92 -4.52 10.11
CA ARG A 333 -3.47 -4.41 10.24
C ARG A 333 -2.90 -5.51 11.12
N ASN A 334 -1.60 -5.76 10.95
CA ASN A 334 -0.83 -6.53 11.92
C ASN A 334 -0.85 -5.82 13.28
N PHE A 335 -0.77 -6.60 14.36
CA PHE A 335 -0.80 -6.10 15.72
C PHE A 335 0.19 -6.85 16.59
N GLN A 336 0.47 -6.28 17.76
CA GLN A 336 1.18 -6.94 18.85
C GLN A 336 0.26 -6.94 20.06
N LEU A 337 0.32 -8.02 20.82
CA LEU A 337 -0.43 -8.16 22.07
C LEU A 337 0.51 -7.88 23.24
N ASN A 338 0.07 -7.01 24.14
CA ASN A 338 0.89 -6.52 25.25
C ASN A 338 0.57 -7.23 26.57
N ASN A 339 -0.62 -7.82 26.69
CA ASN A 339 -1.11 -8.38 27.94
C ASN A 339 -2.16 -9.48 27.71
N GLU A 340 -2.51 -10.17 28.78
CA GLU A 340 -3.49 -11.25 28.77
C GLU A 340 -4.89 -10.80 28.37
N ASN A 341 -5.30 -9.56 28.69
CA ASN A 341 -6.63 -9.07 28.34
C ASN A 341 -6.78 -8.94 26.82
N GLU A 342 -5.78 -8.38 26.15
CA GLU A 342 -5.75 -8.31 24.68
C GLU A 342 -5.72 -9.72 24.06
N ALA A 343 -4.96 -10.65 24.66
CA ALA A 343 -4.95 -12.06 24.23
C ALA A 343 -6.33 -12.70 24.35
N ARG A 344 -7.05 -12.42 25.44
CA ARG A 344 -8.41 -12.90 25.71
C ARG A 344 -9.41 -12.32 24.73
N GLU A 345 -9.34 -11.03 24.43
CA GLU A 345 -10.19 -10.37 23.43
C GLU A 345 -9.96 -10.93 22.01
N MET A 346 -8.69 -11.12 21.63
CA MET A 346 -8.34 -11.77 20.37
C MET A 346 -8.87 -13.20 20.33
N ALA A 347 -8.63 -14.00 21.38
CA ALA A 347 -9.12 -15.36 21.47
C ALA A 347 -10.65 -15.39 21.35
N ARG A 348 -11.37 -14.53 22.07
CA ARG A 348 -12.84 -14.43 22.00
C ARG A 348 -13.30 -14.19 20.56
N SER A 349 -12.66 -13.25 19.86
CA SER A 349 -13.00 -12.93 18.46
C SER A 349 -12.77 -14.09 17.50
N VAL A 350 -11.60 -14.73 17.58
CA VAL A 350 -11.26 -15.88 16.75
C VAL A 350 -12.19 -17.06 17.04
N LEU A 351 -12.51 -17.30 18.32
CA LEU A 351 -13.37 -18.41 18.74
C LEU A 351 -14.82 -18.23 18.34
N THR A 352 -15.35 -17.01 18.38
CA THR A 352 -16.67 -16.68 17.82
C THR A 352 -16.73 -17.06 16.33
N GLY A 353 -15.71 -16.69 15.56
CA GLY A 353 -15.63 -17.06 14.15
C GLY A 353 -15.47 -18.57 13.92
N LEU A 354 -14.59 -19.23 14.69
CA LEU A 354 -14.37 -20.67 14.59
C LEU A 354 -15.63 -21.47 14.94
N ALA A 355 -16.36 -21.09 15.99
CA ALA A 355 -17.61 -21.73 16.36
C ALA A 355 -18.59 -21.75 15.17
N TRP A 356 -18.73 -20.61 14.48
CA TRP A 356 -19.58 -20.50 13.30
C TRP A 356 -19.12 -21.40 12.13
N LEU A 357 -17.83 -21.40 11.81
CA LEU A 357 -17.29 -22.28 10.77
C LEU A 357 -17.52 -23.76 11.13
N HIS A 358 -17.30 -24.11 12.39
CA HIS A 358 -17.41 -25.47 12.92
C HIS A 358 -18.86 -25.97 12.92
N GLU A 359 -19.85 -25.11 13.19
CA GLU A 359 -21.28 -25.43 13.04
C GLU A 359 -21.64 -25.80 11.60
N ASN A 360 -20.97 -25.18 10.63
CA ASN A 360 -21.14 -25.44 9.19
C ASN A 360 -20.16 -26.51 8.63
N ASP A 361 -19.51 -27.26 9.51
CA ASP A 361 -18.57 -28.34 9.21
C ASP A 361 -17.25 -27.93 8.51
N TYR A 362 -16.98 -26.64 8.44
CA TYR A 362 -15.72 -26.12 7.94
C TYR A 362 -14.64 -26.06 9.03
N VAL A 363 -13.39 -26.20 8.62
CA VAL A 363 -12.18 -26.00 9.44
C VAL A 363 -11.23 -25.05 8.72
N HIS A 364 -10.50 -24.24 9.47
CA HIS A 364 -9.60 -23.22 8.93
C HIS A 364 -8.26 -23.79 8.46
N CYS A 365 -7.73 -24.79 9.18
CA CYS A 365 -6.47 -25.50 8.90
C CYS A 365 -5.18 -24.71 9.17
N ASP A 366 -5.18 -23.39 9.00
CA ASP A 366 -3.97 -22.54 9.17
C ASP A 366 -4.13 -21.48 10.28
N ILE A 367 -4.43 -21.91 11.51
CA ILE A 367 -4.54 -20.98 12.65
C ILE A 367 -3.16 -20.59 13.16
N ARG A 368 -2.81 -19.31 12.96
CA ARG A 368 -1.56 -18.68 13.38
C ARG A 368 -1.70 -17.15 13.41
N LEU A 369 -0.84 -16.49 14.17
CA LEU A 369 -0.92 -15.04 14.39
C LEU A 369 -0.92 -14.21 13.10
N PRO A 370 -0.12 -14.54 12.06
CA PRO A 370 -0.17 -13.81 10.77
C PRO A 370 -1.51 -13.89 10.03
N ASN A 371 -2.36 -14.87 10.35
CA ASN A 371 -3.69 -15.02 9.75
C ASN A 371 -4.79 -14.41 10.62
N ILE A 372 -4.42 -13.52 11.55
CA ILE A 372 -5.36 -12.72 12.35
C ILE A 372 -4.98 -11.26 12.13
N VAL A 373 -5.96 -10.42 11.84
CA VAL A 373 -5.76 -8.98 11.68
C VAL A 373 -6.59 -8.20 12.69
N PHE A 374 -6.05 -7.06 13.13
CA PHE A 374 -6.78 -6.12 13.97
C PHE A 374 -7.49 -5.08 13.10
N VAL A 375 -8.78 -4.89 13.33
CA VAL A 375 -9.61 -3.87 12.69
C VAL A 375 -9.96 -2.83 13.76
N PRO A 376 -9.46 -1.58 13.67
CA PRO A 376 -9.81 -0.53 14.61
C PRO A 376 -11.28 -0.12 14.46
N ASP A 377 -11.80 0.59 15.46
CA ASP A 377 -13.12 1.21 15.45
C ASP A 377 -14.30 0.24 15.31
N VAL A 378 -14.06 -1.05 15.54
CA VAL A 378 -15.09 -2.07 15.76
C VAL A 378 -15.19 -2.31 17.27
N GLU A 379 -16.36 -2.05 17.85
CA GLU A 379 -16.60 -2.20 19.29
C GLU A 379 -16.40 -3.66 19.74
N ASP A 380 -17.00 -4.59 19.00
CA ASP A 380 -16.95 -6.02 19.30
C ASP A 380 -16.19 -6.81 18.23
N TYR A 381 -15.38 -7.78 18.67
CA TYR A 381 -14.69 -8.73 17.78
C TYR A 381 -13.71 -8.09 16.78
N LYS A 382 -12.93 -7.11 17.26
CA LYS A 382 -11.89 -6.38 16.52
C LYS A 382 -10.73 -7.21 15.96
N TYR A 383 -10.65 -8.50 16.28
CA TYR A 383 -9.66 -9.41 15.71
C TYR A 383 -10.34 -10.37 14.73
N ILE A 384 -9.93 -10.30 13.47
CA ILE A 384 -10.58 -11.00 12.37
C ILE A 384 -9.66 -12.11 11.85
N LEU A 385 -10.17 -13.33 11.79
CA LEU A 385 -9.51 -14.48 11.18
C LEU A 385 -9.61 -14.39 9.65
N ILE A 386 -8.46 -14.48 8.99
CA ILE A 386 -8.29 -14.33 7.55
C ILE A 386 -7.60 -15.57 6.94
N ASP A 387 -7.50 -15.62 5.61
CA ASP A 387 -6.74 -16.66 4.88
C ASP A 387 -7.41 -18.06 4.87
N PHE A 388 -8.61 -18.14 4.27
CA PHE A 388 -9.33 -19.41 4.12
C PHE A 388 -8.78 -20.32 3.01
N GLU A 389 -7.67 -19.95 2.38
CA GLU A 389 -7.13 -20.71 1.24
C GLU A 389 -6.67 -22.12 1.62
N HIS A 390 -6.48 -22.43 2.91
CA HIS A 390 -6.23 -23.79 3.43
C HIS A 390 -7.48 -24.48 4.02
N SER A 391 -8.61 -23.79 4.11
CA SER A 391 -9.83 -24.32 4.73
C SER A 391 -10.32 -25.59 4.03
N ASN A 392 -10.98 -26.47 4.80
CA ASN A 392 -11.52 -27.73 4.31
C ASN A 392 -12.75 -28.17 5.14
N ILE A 393 -13.33 -29.33 4.82
CA ILE A 393 -14.35 -30.00 5.61
C ILE A 393 -13.70 -30.75 6.78
N SER A 394 -14.32 -30.67 7.95
CA SER A 394 -13.87 -31.39 9.14
C SER A 394 -13.78 -32.90 8.89
N GLY A 395 -12.66 -33.51 9.28
CA GLY A 395 -12.43 -34.94 9.13
C GLY A 395 -11.76 -35.35 7.81
N PHE A 396 -11.31 -34.39 7.01
CA PHE A 396 -10.50 -34.66 5.82
C PHE A 396 -9.12 -35.20 6.17
N SER A 397 -8.52 -35.92 5.22
CA SER A 397 -7.14 -36.40 5.29
C SER A 397 -6.25 -35.41 4.53
N PRO A 398 -5.36 -34.68 5.21
CA PRO A 398 -4.49 -33.71 4.53
C PRO A 398 -3.45 -34.42 3.66
N SER A 399 -3.24 -33.91 2.45
CA SER A 399 -2.17 -34.35 1.55
C SER A 399 -0.80 -33.81 1.97
N GLU A 400 -0.77 -32.67 2.67
CA GLU A 400 0.43 -31.97 3.10
C GLU A 400 0.26 -31.48 4.54
N LEU A 401 1.36 -31.49 5.30
CA LEU A 401 1.41 -30.95 6.66
C LEU A 401 1.93 -29.51 6.61
N LEU A 402 1.20 -28.57 7.21
CA LEU A 402 1.67 -27.20 7.33
C LEU A 402 2.82 -27.10 8.34
N ARG A 403 3.70 -26.12 8.14
CA ARG A 403 4.92 -25.93 8.95
C ARG A 403 4.64 -25.82 10.45
N ASP A 404 3.51 -25.22 10.83
CA ASP A 404 3.14 -24.99 12.23
C ASP A 404 2.36 -26.16 12.85
N TRP A 405 2.12 -27.24 12.11
CA TRP A 405 1.50 -28.46 12.62
C TRP A 405 2.53 -29.31 13.35
N ASP A 406 2.06 -30.10 14.32
CA ASP A 406 2.85 -31.09 15.03
C ASP A 406 2.10 -32.42 15.19
N GLY A 407 2.73 -33.39 15.84
CA GLY A 407 2.18 -34.74 16.02
C GLY A 407 0.85 -34.80 16.78
N ARG A 408 0.39 -33.70 17.40
CA ARG A 408 -0.90 -33.61 18.08
C ARG A 408 -1.92 -32.79 17.30
N THR A 409 -1.57 -32.15 16.19
CA THR A 409 -2.52 -31.36 15.39
C THR A 409 -3.62 -32.27 14.82
N LEU A 410 -3.25 -33.39 14.18
CA LEU A 410 -4.23 -34.36 13.65
C LEU A 410 -4.82 -35.24 14.76
N ASN A 411 -5.94 -35.90 14.46
CA ASN A 411 -6.48 -36.93 15.35
C ASN A 411 -5.77 -38.28 15.15
N LYS A 412 -6.13 -39.29 15.97
CA LYS A 412 -5.54 -40.64 15.89
C LYS A 412 -5.75 -41.37 14.54
N LYS A 413 -6.64 -40.87 13.68
CA LYS A 413 -6.91 -41.39 12.34
C LYS A 413 -6.23 -40.55 11.25
N ASN A 414 -5.26 -39.70 11.60
CA ASN A 414 -4.57 -38.75 10.71
C ASN A 414 -5.53 -37.81 9.96
N LYS A 415 -6.66 -37.46 10.57
CA LYS A 415 -7.62 -36.50 10.02
C LYS A 415 -7.52 -35.17 10.76
N TYR A 416 -7.66 -34.08 10.01
CA TYR A 416 -7.79 -32.74 10.60
C TYR A 416 -9.26 -32.49 10.96
N THR A 417 -9.54 -31.96 12.15
CA THR A 417 -10.92 -31.78 12.64
C THR A 417 -11.12 -30.40 13.25
N LYS A 418 -12.36 -30.06 13.62
CA LYS A 418 -12.70 -28.86 14.42
C LYS A 418 -11.79 -28.69 15.64
N GLN A 419 -11.48 -29.79 16.31
CA GLN A 419 -10.58 -29.83 17.47
C GLN A 419 -9.11 -29.52 17.11
N SER A 420 -8.70 -29.74 15.86
CA SER A 420 -7.38 -29.37 15.36
C SER A 420 -7.23 -27.84 15.29
N ASP A 421 -8.25 -27.09 14.85
CA ASP A 421 -8.21 -25.62 14.88
C ASP A 421 -8.08 -25.09 16.32
N LEU A 422 -8.87 -25.65 17.24
CA LEU A 422 -8.82 -25.29 18.67
C LEU A 422 -7.44 -25.60 19.29
N TYR A 423 -6.84 -26.73 18.93
CA TYR A 423 -5.49 -27.08 19.33
C TYR A 423 -4.47 -26.06 18.81
N GLN A 424 -4.53 -25.70 17.53
CA GLN A 424 -3.63 -24.73 16.92
C GLN A 424 -3.77 -23.34 17.57
N LEU A 425 -4.99 -22.91 17.90
CA LEU A 425 -5.22 -21.66 18.66
C LEU A 425 -4.55 -21.71 20.05
N GLY A 426 -4.74 -22.81 20.79
CA GLY A 426 -4.12 -22.99 22.11
C GLY A 426 -2.59 -22.98 22.03
N LYS A 427 -2.02 -23.66 21.04
CA LYS A 427 -0.57 -23.67 20.76
C LYS A 427 -0.06 -22.26 20.44
N MET A 428 -0.78 -21.53 19.57
CA MET A 428 -0.43 -20.15 19.21
C MET A 428 -0.42 -19.25 20.45
N LEU A 429 -1.47 -19.26 21.27
CA LEU A 429 -1.58 -18.46 22.49
C LEU A 429 -0.47 -18.79 23.50
N ARG A 430 -0.11 -20.07 23.66
CA ARG A 430 1.03 -20.47 24.51
C ARG A 430 2.34 -19.88 24.01
N ASN A 431 2.60 -19.94 22.71
CA ASN A 431 3.84 -19.44 22.13
C ASN A 431 4.03 -17.93 22.30
N LEU A 432 2.94 -17.18 22.53
CA LEU A 432 3.02 -15.75 22.85
C LEU A 432 3.55 -15.49 24.26
N ASN A 433 3.45 -16.45 25.18
CA ASN A 433 3.87 -16.31 26.60
C ASN A 433 3.26 -15.09 27.32
N ILE A 434 2.03 -14.70 26.96
CA ILE A 434 1.32 -13.53 27.55
C ILE A 434 0.17 -13.91 28.49
N VAL A 435 -0.29 -15.17 28.46
CA VAL A 435 -1.37 -15.68 29.32
C VAL A 435 -0.73 -16.31 30.57
N ASN A 436 -0.95 -15.68 31.73
CA ASN A 436 -0.26 -16.05 32.97
C ASN A 436 -1.23 -16.39 34.12
N SER A 437 -2.50 -15.98 34.02
CA SER A 437 -3.50 -16.33 35.03
C SER A 437 -3.70 -17.85 35.12
N ARG A 438 -4.07 -18.33 36.31
CA ARG A 438 -4.38 -19.75 36.53
C ARG A 438 -5.51 -20.21 35.60
N VAL A 439 -6.59 -19.45 35.55
CA VAL A 439 -7.78 -19.74 34.73
C VAL A 439 -7.45 -19.72 33.24
N GLY A 440 -6.58 -18.80 32.80
CA GLY A 440 -6.09 -18.76 31.42
C GLY A 440 -5.22 -19.97 31.07
N ASN A 441 -4.33 -20.39 31.97
CA ASN A 441 -3.54 -21.61 31.76
C ASN A 441 -4.40 -22.87 31.72
N GLU A 442 -5.42 -22.98 32.57
CA GLU A 442 -6.40 -24.07 32.53
C GLU A 442 -7.16 -24.12 31.20
N PHE A 443 -7.55 -22.95 30.68
CA PHE A 443 -8.16 -22.83 29.35
C PHE A 443 -7.21 -23.33 28.24
N LEU A 444 -5.95 -22.88 28.24
CA LEU A 444 -4.93 -23.31 27.27
C LEU A 444 -4.61 -24.80 27.39
N ASP A 445 -4.61 -25.37 28.59
CA ASP A 445 -4.49 -26.81 28.85
C ASP A 445 -5.68 -27.56 28.26
N GLY A 446 -6.88 -27.01 28.37
CA GLY A 446 -8.09 -27.56 27.75
C GLY A 446 -7.98 -27.65 26.23
N LEU A 447 -7.56 -26.57 25.57
CA LEU A 447 -7.32 -26.53 24.12
C LEU A 447 -6.21 -27.49 23.69
N SER A 448 -5.06 -27.43 24.37
CA SER A 448 -3.86 -28.22 24.03
C SER A 448 -4.07 -29.73 24.19
N ASN A 449 -4.88 -30.12 25.18
CA ASN A 449 -5.25 -31.52 25.42
C ASN A 449 -6.53 -31.94 24.71
N LYS A 450 -7.09 -31.08 23.85
CA LYS A 450 -8.30 -31.36 23.06
C LYS A 450 -9.53 -31.74 23.92
N ARG A 451 -9.62 -31.15 25.13
CA ARG A 451 -10.69 -31.42 26.11
C ARG A 451 -11.89 -30.49 25.98
N ILE A 452 -11.73 -29.34 25.31
CA ILE A 452 -12.77 -28.34 25.12
C ILE A 452 -13.27 -28.40 23.68
N SER A 453 -14.59 -28.52 23.50
CA SER A 453 -15.28 -28.44 22.21
C SER A 453 -15.90 -27.06 21.98
N SER A 454 -16.25 -26.75 20.73
CA SER A 454 -16.81 -25.46 20.29
C SER A 454 -18.06 -25.02 21.07
N ASN A 455 -18.93 -25.95 21.45
CA ASN A 455 -20.29 -25.64 21.91
C ASN A 455 -20.38 -24.93 23.28
N ASN A 456 -19.30 -24.89 24.08
CA ASN A 456 -19.27 -24.25 25.40
C ASN A 456 -18.04 -23.38 25.61
N LEU A 457 -17.31 -23.07 24.54
CA LEU A 457 -15.95 -22.56 24.64
C LEU A 457 -15.91 -21.09 25.11
N LEU A 458 -16.88 -20.29 24.67
CA LEU A 458 -17.03 -18.89 25.08
C LEU A 458 -17.61 -18.72 26.50
N ASN A 459 -18.16 -19.79 27.09
CA ASN A 459 -18.67 -19.79 28.47
C ASN A 459 -17.60 -20.17 29.50
N HIS A 460 -16.36 -20.41 29.07
CA HIS A 460 -15.26 -20.72 29.97
C HIS A 460 -14.98 -19.52 30.90
N GLU A 461 -14.67 -19.78 32.17
CA GLU A 461 -14.42 -18.76 33.21
C GLU A 461 -13.35 -17.73 32.81
N TRP A 462 -12.41 -18.13 31.95
CA TRP A 462 -11.40 -17.20 31.42
C TRP A 462 -11.99 -16.01 30.64
N PHE A 463 -13.21 -16.12 30.11
CA PHE A 463 -13.89 -15.05 29.38
C PHE A 463 -14.91 -14.27 30.21
N GLY A 464 -15.21 -14.72 31.45
CA GLY A 464 -16.28 -14.23 32.32
C GLY A 464 -15.88 -13.16 33.32
#